data_AF-C6WXA1-F1
#
_entry.id   AF-C6WXA1-F1
#
_cell.length_a   1.000
_cell.length_b   1.000
_cell.length_c   1.000
_cell.angle_alpha   90.00
_cell.angle_beta   90.00
_cell.angle_gamma   90.00
#
_symmetry.space_group_name_H-M   'P 1'
#
loop_
_entity.id
_entity.type
_entity.pdbx_description
1 polymer ?
#
loop_
_entity_poly.entity_id
_entity_poly.type
_entity_poly.pdbx_seq_one_letter_code
_entity_poly.pdbx_strand_id
1 'polypeptide(L)'
;MKPFLLNLLACALLYCAQAAIAATTYRCSSNSFQDTPCLNYSHSKPLKSAAKTVTNPEPTKAPAPYVVDADCKQRGDAAKKIMWQRQVGKTKEQQLEATQDTPTHALISEVYNQRGTVVEVRNNVELACMQQKEKDKLAAQLLLAANKLKRHDNSTAATPEPTATGKANKN
;
A
#
# COMPACT_ATOMS: atom_id res chain seq x y z
N MET A 1 -12.11 12.56 -55.02
CA MET A 1 -13.34 12.55 -54.19
C MET A 1 -13.31 11.45 -53.09
N LYS A 2 -12.14 11.15 -52.49
CA LYS A 2 -11.99 10.15 -51.42
C LYS A 2 -11.71 10.71 -49.99
N PRO A 3 -11.26 11.96 -49.77
CA PRO A 3 -10.99 12.43 -48.40
C PRO A 3 -12.26 12.86 -47.64
N PHE A 4 -13.37 13.16 -48.35
CA PHE A 4 -14.62 13.58 -47.72
C PHE A 4 -15.38 12.44 -47.05
N LEU A 5 -15.31 11.21 -47.59
CA LEU A 5 -15.96 10.04 -47.00
C LEU A 5 -15.25 9.56 -45.72
N LEU A 6 -13.93 9.80 -45.61
CA LEU A 6 -13.14 9.37 -44.46
C LEU A 6 -13.39 10.26 -43.22
N ASN A 7 -13.63 11.56 -43.43
CA ASN A 7 -13.96 12.50 -42.34
C ASN A 7 -15.39 12.30 -41.79
N LEU A 8 -16.35 11.91 -42.63
CA LEU A 8 -17.72 11.59 -42.19
C LEU A 8 -17.78 10.30 -41.36
N LEU A 9 -16.93 9.31 -41.66
CA LEU A 9 -16.86 8.06 -40.89
C LEU A 9 -16.24 8.25 -39.49
N ALA A 10 -15.30 9.19 -39.35
CA ALA A 10 -14.66 9.49 -38.06
C ALA A 10 -15.59 10.21 -37.07
N CYS A 11 -16.50 11.06 -37.55
CA CYS A 11 -17.48 11.75 -36.70
C CYS A 11 -18.58 10.82 -36.16
N ALA A 12 -18.97 9.79 -36.91
CA ALA A 12 -19.99 8.83 -36.47
C ALA A 12 -19.49 7.89 -35.35
N LEU A 13 -18.18 7.61 -35.29
CA LEU A 13 -17.59 6.75 -34.25
C LEU A 13 -17.40 7.46 -32.91
N LEU A 14 -17.41 8.80 -32.86
CA LEU A 14 -17.30 9.55 -31.60
C LEU A 14 -18.64 9.68 -30.84
N TYR A 15 -19.78 9.37 -31.44
CA TYR A 15 -21.09 9.51 -30.80
C TYR A 15 -21.56 8.27 -30.00
N CYS A 16 -20.87 7.13 -30.13
CA CYS A 16 -21.23 5.90 -29.42
C CYS A 16 -20.53 5.73 -28.06
N ALA A 17 -19.68 6.68 -27.65
CA ALA A 17 -19.04 6.68 -26.34
C ALA A 17 -19.78 7.58 -25.34
N GLN A 18 -21.11 7.50 -25.29
CA GLN A 18 -21.81 7.88 -24.07
C GLN A 18 -21.49 6.81 -23.03
N ALA A 19 -20.45 7.07 -22.23
CA ALA A 19 -20.20 6.33 -21.03
C ALA A 19 -21.49 6.34 -20.21
N ALA A 20 -22.14 5.18 -20.11
CA ALA A 20 -23.21 4.98 -19.15
C ALA A 20 -22.61 5.26 -17.77
N ILE A 21 -22.88 6.46 -17.23
CA ILE A 21 -22.59 6.79 -15.86
C ILE A 21 -23.54 5.90 -15.06
N ALA A 22 -23.07 4.73 -14.67
CA ALA A 22 -23.83 3.83 -13.83
C ALA A 22 -24.01 4.53 -12.48
N ALA A 23 -25.15 5.22 -12.33
CA ALA A 23 -25.54 5.86 -11.08
C ALA A 23 -25.62 4.77 -10.01
N THR A 24 -24.71 4.82 -9.03
CA THR A 24 -24.75 3.92 -7.88
C THR A 24 -25.91 4.33 -6.98
N THR A 25 -27.12 3.86 -7.27
CA THR A 25 -28.28 4.10 -6.42
C THR A 25 -28.23 3.15 -5.23
N TYR A 26 -28.27 3.69 -4.01
CA TYR A 26 -28.34 2.90 -2.79
C TYR A 26 -29.80 2.67 -2.40
N ARG A 27 -30.18 1.42 -2.12
CA ARG A 27 -31.49 1.12 -1.51
C ARG A 27 -31.41 1.32 0.00
N CYS A 28 -32.14 2.32 0.50
CA CYS A 28 -32.38 2.46 1.94
C CYS A 28 -33.65 1.68 2.32
N SER A 29 -33.74 1.23 3.58
CA SER A 29 -34.76 0.30 4.11
C SER A 29 -36.23 0.73 3.88
N SER A 30 -36.46 2.00 3.52
CA SER A 30 -37.77 2.60 3.28
C SER A 30 -38.05 2.82 1.78
N ASN A 31 -37.90 1.80 0.92
CA ASN A 31 -38.26 1.82 -0.52
C ASN A 31 -37.83 3.05 -1.36
N SER A 32 -36.92 3.89 -0.86
CA SER A 32 -36.44 5.10 -1.50
C SER A 32 -35.03 4.84 -2.04
N PHE A 33 -34.82 5.18 -3.30
CA PHE A 33 -33.49 5.16 -3.92
C PHE A 33 -32.84 6.53 -3.72
N GLN A 34 -31.60 6.54 -3.23
CA GLN A 34 -30.82 7.77 -3.08
C GLN A 34 -29.46 7.60 -3.76
N ASP A 35 -28.94 8.69 -4.32
CA ASP A 35 -27.59 8.75 -4.88
C ASP A 35 -26.52 8.93 -3.78
N THR A 36 -26.94 9.26 -2.56
CA THR A 36 -26.09 9.32 -1.36
C THR A 36 -26.24 8.05 -0.50
N PRO A 37 -25.15 7.51 0.07
CA PRO A 37 -25.22 6.34 0.94
C PRO A 37 -26.05 6.64 2.18
N CYS A 38 -26.94 5.71 2.55
CA CYS A 38 -27.83 5.85 3.70
C CYS A 38 -27.02 6.06 4.98
N LEU A 39 -27.43 6.99 5.85
CA LEU A 39 -26.76 7.30 7.12
C LEU A 39 -26.53 6.07 8.02
N ASN A 40 -27.33 5.03 7.85
CA ASN A 40 -27.19 3.73 8.52
C ASN A 40 -26.60 2.70 7.54
N TYR A 41 -25.29 2.45 7.65
CA TYR A 41 -24.51 1.50 6.84
C TYR A 41 -25.00 0.04 6.87
N SER A 42 -25.98 -0.31 7.72
CA SER A 42 -26.38 -1.70 7.97
C SER A 42 -27.31 -2.30 6.91
N HIS A 43 -27.85 -1.50 5.97
CA HIS A 43 -28.88 -1.97 5.04
C HIS A 43 -28.66 -1.65 3.54
N SER A 44 -27.58 -0.98 3.17
CA SER A 44 -27.29 -0.65 1.78
C SER A 44 -26.61 -1.83 1.06
N LYS A 45 -27.40 -2.80 0.59
CA LYS A 45 -26.91 -3.78 -0.38
C LYS A 45 -26.90 -3.13 -1.77
N PRO A 46 -25.75 -2.92 -2.43
CA PRO A 46 -25.73 -2.52 -3.83
C PRO A 46 -26.30 -3.67 -4.67
N LEU A 47 -27.34 -3.39 -5.44
CA LEU A 47 -27.88 -4.32 -6.44
C LEU A 47 -26.84 -4.48 -7.55
N LYS A 48 -26.02 -5.53 -7.46
CA LYS A 48 -25.14 -5.95 -8.56
C LYS A 48 -26.01 -6.56 -9.66
N SER A 49 -26.09 -5.90 -10.81
CA SER A 49 -26.52 -6.53 -12.06
C SER A 49 -25.66 -7.76 -12.33
N ALA A 50 -26.31 -8.87 -12.63
CA ALA A 50 -25.69 -10.16 -12.86
C ALA A 50 -24.70 -10.14 -14.03
N ALA A 51 -23.44 -10.47 -13.76
CA ALA A 51 -22.55 -11.06 -14.75
C ALA A 51 -21.41 -11.84 -14.07
N LYS A 52 -21.37 -13.15 -14.38
CA LYS A 52 -20.27 -14.12 -14.25
C LYS A 52 -19.77 -14.51 -12.86
N THR A 53 -20.11 -15.76 -12.54
CA THR A 53 -19.38 -16.74 -11.74
C THR A 53 -17.86 -16.51 -11.73
N VAL A 54 -17.35 -16.07 -10.59
CA VAL A 54 -15.99 -16.35 -10.14
C VAL A 54 -16.12 -16.88 -8.72
N THR A 55 -15.59 -18.08 -8.53
CA THR A 55 -15.48 -18.86 -7.32
C THR A 55 -15.10 -17.98 -6.12
N ASN A 56 -15.93 -18.02 -5.06
CA ASN A 56 -15.73 -17.50 -3.70
C ASN A 56 -14.65 -16.41 -3.49
N PRO A 57 -15.03 -15.14 -3.23
CA PRO A 57 -14.37 -14.37 -2.21
C PRO A 57 -15.01 -14.72 -0.87
N GLU A 58 -14.21 -15.29 0.03
CA GLU A 58 -14.42 -15.27 1.48
C GLU A 58 -15.02 -13.91 1.90
N PRO A 59 -15.99 -13.86 2.84
CA PRO A 59 -16.57 -12.60 3.27
C PRO A 59 -15.44 -11.72 3.81
N THR A 60 -15.00 -10.77 2.97
CA THR A 60 -14.07 -9.73 3.37
C THR A 60 -14.80 -8.92 4.41
N LYS A 61 -14.58 -9.31 5.67
CA LYS A 61 -14.82 -8.51 6.86
C LYS A 61 -14.42 -7.10 6.48
N ALA A 62 -15.38 -6.16 6.50
CA ALA A 62 -15.11 -4.76 6.24
C ALA A 62 -13.80 -4.42 6.98
N PRO A 63 -12.76 -3.92 6.28
CA PRO A 63 -11.51 -3.63 6.94
C PRO A 63 -11.87 -2.67 8.08
N ALA A 64 -11.57 -3.08 9.32
CA ALA A 64 -11.61 -2.18 10.46
C ALA A 64 -10.91 -0.89 10.01
N PRO A 65 -11.40 0.30 10.40
CA PRO A 65 -10.83 1.56 9.95
C PRO A 65 -9.31 1.46 10.09
N TYR A 66 -8.63 1.46 8.96
CA TYR A 66 -7.20 1.18 8.91
C TYR A 66 -6.52 2.30 9.72
N VAL A 67 -6.01 1.93 10.89
CA VAL A 67 -5.34 2.89 11.76
C VAL A 67 -3.96 3.11 11.17
N VAL A 68 -3.82 4.24 10.48
CA VAL A 68 -2.54 4.68 9.94
C VAL A 68 -1.68 5.14 11.09
N ASP A 69 -0.47 4.63 11.18
CA ASP A 69 0.53 5.17 12.08
C ASP A 69 0.81 6.65 11.77
N ALA A 70 1.04 7.47 12.79
CA ALA A 70 1.18 8.92 12.63
C ALA A 70 2.33 9.30 11.67
N ASP A 71 3.46 8.56 11.70
CA ASP A 71 4.59 8.82 10.81
C ASP A 71 4.24 8.49 9.36
N CYS A 72 3.52 7.38 9.16
CA CYS A 72 3.09 6.97 7.83
C CYS A 72 2.08 7.95 7.25
N LYS A 73 1.18 8.48 8.09
CA LYS A 73 0.26 9.55 7.71
C LYS A 73 1.01 10.82 7.31
N GLN A 74 2.01 11.23 8.10
CA GLN A 74 2.83 12.41 7.77
C GLN A 74 3.56 12.23 6.43
N ARG A 75 4.11 11.03 6.18
CA ARG A 75 4.74 10.70 4.89
C ARG A 75 3.73 10.75 3.74
N GLY A 76 2.51 10.26 3.95
CA GLY A 76 1.40 10.39 3.00
C GLY A 76 1.06 11.85 2.71
N ASP A 77 0.94 12.70 3.73
CA ASP A 77 0.65 14.12 3.57
C ASP A 77 1.78 14.88 2.84
N ALA A 78 3.04 14.49 3.06
CA ALA A 78 4.17 14.99 2.28
C ALA A 78 4.09 14.55 0.81
N ALA A 79 3.77 13.28 0.54
CA ALA A 79 3.57 12.77 -0.82
C ALA A 79 2.45 13.51 -1.57
N LYS A 80 1.34 13.80 -0.87
CA LYS A 80 0.23 14.61 -1.37
C LYS A 80 0.71 16.01 -1.79
N LYS A 81 1.54 16.66 -0.97
CA LYS A 81 2.13 17.98 -1.31
C LYS A 81 3.02 17.91 -2.55
N ILE A 82 3.88 16.90 -2.66
CA ILE A 82 4.75 16.68 -3.82
C ILE A 82 3.91 16.47 -5.09
N MET A 83 2.85 15.66 -5.01
CA MET A 83 1.93 15.45 -6.13
C MET A 83 1.22 16.74 -6.56
N TRP A 84 0.79 17.57 -5.62
CA TRP A 84 0.22 18.89 -5.97
C TRP A 84 1.24 19.80 -6.65
N GLN A 85 2.49 19.82 -6.17
CA GLN A 85 3.56 20.56 -6.84
C GLN A 85 3.78 20.06 -8.28
N ARG A 86 3.74 18.75 -8.50
CA ARG A 86 3.81 18.15 -9.84
C ARG A 86 2.65 18.60 -10.73
N GLN A 87 1.43 18.68 -10.19
CA GLN A 87 0.24 19.13 -10.94
C GLN A 87 0.32 20.59 -11.37
N VAL A 88 0.95 21.46 -10.58
CA VAL A 88 1.20 22.87 -10.94
C VAL A 88 2.42 23.05 -11.84
N GLY A 89 3.01 21.95 -12.35
CA GLY A 89 4.09 21.98 -13.34
C GLY A 89 5.52 22.01 -12.77
N LYS A 90 5.71 21.87 -11.46
CA LYS A 90 7.07 21.67 -10.92
C LYS A 90 7.61 20.34 -11.43
N THR A 91 8.88 20.32 -11.84
CA THR A 91 9.55 19.07 -12.24
C THR A 91 10.15 18.37 -11.03
N LYS A 92 10.57 17.12 -11.23
CA LYS A 92 11.25 16.32 -10.21
C LYS A 92 12.54 17.02 -9.77
N GLU A 93 13.34 17.44 -10.72
CA GLU A 93 14.66 18.06 -10.54
C GLU A 93 14.55 19.33 -9.72
N GLN A 94 13.58 20.20 -10.06
CA GLN A 94 13.31 21.44 -9.31
C GLN A 94 12.94 21.17 -7.85
N GLN A 95 12.22 20.09 -7.56
CA GLN A 95 11.84 19.75 -6.19
C GLN A 95 13.00 19.10 -5.42
N LEU A 96 13.85 18.31 -6.10
CA LEU A 96 15.06 17.74 -5.52
C LEU A 96 16.08 18.84 -5.19
N GLU A 97 16.29 19.82 -6.07
CA GLU A 97 17.20 20.96 -5.82
C GLU A 97 16.74 21.85 -4.65
N ALA A 98 15.42 22.03 -4.51
CA ALA A 98 14.84 22.83 -3.43
C ALA A 98 14.92 22.16 -2.05
N THR A 99 15.27 20.88 -2.00
CA THR A 99 15.23 20.02 -0.81
C THR A 99 16.65 19.59 -0.45
N GLN A 100 17.04 19.70 0.83
CA GLN A 100 18.37 19.25 1.29
C GLN A 100 18.33 17.91 2.01
N ASP A 101 17.16 17.46 2.45
CA ASP A 101 17.04 16.28 3.27
C ASP A 101 16.89 15.00 2.42
N THR A 102 17.73 14.01 2.74
CA THR A 102 17.75 12.69 2.11
C THR A 102 16.39 11.96 2.12
N PRO A 103 15.59 11.94 3.21
CA PRO A 103 14.32 11.24 3.21
C PRO A 103 13.29 11.88 2.26
N THR A 104 13.23 13.21 2.16
CA THR A 104 12.33 13.87 1.20
C THR A 104 12.83 13.70 -0.23
N HIS A 105 14.14 13.67 -0.49
CA HIS A 105 14.69 13.30 -1.81
C HIS A 105 14.18 11.94 -2.30
N ALA A 106 14.24 10.93 -1.43
CA ALA A 106 13.73 9.60 -1.71
C ALA A 106 12.22 9.63 -1.96
N LEU A 107 11.46 10.35 -1.13
CA LEU A 107 10.01 10.49 -1.28
C LEU A 107 9.61 11.19 -2.58
N ILE A 108 10.31 12.27 -2.97
CA ILE A 108 10.08 12.95 -4.25
C ILE A 108 10.30 11.95 -5.39
N SER A 109 11.41 11.22 -5.38
CA SER A 109 11.68 10.21 -6.41
C SER A 109 10.61 9.12 -6.46
N GLU A 110 10.18 8.61 -5.31
CA GLU A 110 9.09 7.63 -5.19
C GLU A 110 7.79 8.18 -5.80
N VAL A 111 7.36 9.37 -5.41
CA VAL A 111 6.12 10.01 -5.87
C VAL A 111 6.11 10.24 -7.39
N TYR A 112 7.24 10.67 -7.97
CA TYR A 112 7.34 10.88 -9.42
C TYR A 112 7.31 9.57 -10.22
N ASN A 113 7.76 8.47 -9.63
CA ASN A 113 7.70 7.15 -10.24
C ASN A 113 6.29 6.53 -10.16
N GLN A 114 5.43 7.03 -9.27
CA GLN A 114 4.05 6.59 -9.17
C GLN A 114 3.15 7.29 -10.20
N ARG A 115 2.16 6.55 -10.69
CA ARG A 115 1.07 7.02 -11.54
C ARG A 115 -0.23 6.97 -10.75
N GLY A 116 -1.15 7.87 -11.09
CA GLY A 116 -2.48 7.92 -10.47
C GLY A 116 -2.81 9.30 -9.93
N THR A 117 -3.94 9.37 -9.24
CA THR A 117 -4.43 10.58 -8.58
C THR A 117 -3.64 10.86 -7.30
N VAL A 118 -3.74 12.10 -6.81
CA VAL A 118 -3.10 12.51 -5.55
C VAL A 118 -3.50 11.62 -4.37
N VAL A 119 -4.78 11.22 -4.32
CA VAL A 119 -5.32 10.37 -3.23
C VAL A 119 -4.77 8.95 -3.32
N GLU A 120 -4.69 8.38 -4.53
CA GLU A 120 -4.12 7.05 -4.74
C GLU A 120 -2.63 7.01 -4.36
N VAL A 121 -1.85 7.99 -4.80
CA VAL A 121 -0.42 8.10 -4.46
C VAL A 121 -0.22 8.24 -2.95
N ARG A 122 -1.02 9.09 -2.29
CA ARG A 122 -0.98 9.19 -0.82
C ARG A 122 -1.24 7.83 -0.16
N ASN A 123 -2.33 7.17 -0.52
CA ASN A 123 -2.71 5.90 0.10
C ASN A 123 -1.66 4.81 -0.16
N ASN A 124 -1.04 4.79 -1.35
CA ASN A 124 0.04 3.86 -1.69
C ASN A 124 1.29 4.10 -0.84
N VAL A 125 1.68 5.36 -0.63
CA VAL A 125 2.81 5.72 0.24
C VAL A 125 2.53 5.35 1.69
N GLU A 126 1.33 5.63 2.19
CA GLU A 126 0.94 5.25 3.56
C GLU A 126 0.94 3.73 3.74
N LEU A 127 0.43 2.97 2.76
CA LEU A 127 0.44 1.51 2.76
C LEU A 127 1.87 0.96 2.72
N ALA A 128 2.72 1.47 1.83
CA ALA A 128 4.12 1.03 1.71
C ALA A 128 4.90 1.30 2.99
N CYS A 129 4.68 2.46 3.63
CA CYS A 129 5.27 2.79 4.93
C CYS A 129 4.89 1.77 6.01
N MET A 130 3.60 1.44 6.12
CA MET A 130 3.13 0.45 7.09
C MET A 130 3.71 -0.94 6.81
N GLN A 131 3.74 -1.36 5.54
CA GLN A 131 4.34 -2.63 5.15
C GLN A 131 5.83 -2.70 5.48
N GLN A 132 6.56 -1.60 5.31
CA GLN A 132 7.97 -1.54 5.67
C GLN A 132 8.14 -1.66 7.19
N LYS A 133 7.36 -0.92 7.99
CA LYS A 133 7.38 -1.03 9.45
C LYS A 133 7.12 -2.46 9.94
N GLU A 134 6.18 -3.18 9.33
CA GLU A 134 5.91 -4.58 9.67
C GLU A 134 7.08 -5.50 9.29
N LYS A 135 7.71 -5.30 8.13
CA LYS A 135 8.92 -6.05 7.75
C LYS A 135 10.07 -5.81 8.71
N ASP A 136 10.28 -4.57 9.12
CA ASP A 136 11.35 -4.18 10.05
C ASP A 136 11.12 -4.81 11.45
N LYS A 137 9.86 -4.82 11.92
CA LYS A 137 9.49 -5.51 13.16
C LYS A 137 9.79 -7.02 13.09
N LEU A 138 9.42 -7.67 12.00
CA LEU A 138 9.70 -9.10 11.79
C LEU A 138 11.22 -9.37 11.73
N ALA A 139 11.97 -8.55 10.99
CA ALA A 139 13.42 -8.66 10.91
C ALA A 139 14.09 -8.48 12.29
N ALA A 140 13.63 -7.51 13.08
CA ALA A 140 14.11 -7.31 14.44
C ALA A 140 13.84 -8.52 15.34
N GLN A 141 12.66 -9.14 15.25
CA GLN A 141 12.33 -10.35 16.00
C GLN A 141 13.23 -11.54 15.60
N LEU A 142 13.50 -11.72 14.31
CA LEU A 142 14.40 -12.75 13.82
C LEU A 142 15.83 -12.55 14.32
N LEU A 143 16.34 -11.32 14.30
CA LEU A 143 17.67 -11.01 14.83
C LEU A 143 17.76 -11.26 16.35
N LEU A 144 16.71 -10.91 17.10
CA LEU A 144 16.65 -11.20 18.54
C LEU A 144 16.63 -12.72 18.80
N ALA A 145 15.88 -13.50 18.01
CA ALA A 145 15.85 -14.95 18.13
C ALA A 145 17.22 -15.58 17.79
N ALA A 146 17.86 -15.14 16.70
CA ALA A 146 19.20 -15.62 16.32
C ALA A 146 20.26 -15.31 17.39
N ASN A 147 20.22 -14.10 17.97
CA ASN A 147 21.12 -13.73 19.05
C ASN A 147 20.91 -14.56 20.33
N LYS A 148 19.66 -14.96 20.63
CA LYS A 148 19.37 -15.86 21.76
C LYS A 148 19.94 -17.26 21.51
N LEU A 149 19.78 -17.81 20.32
CA LEU A 149 20.34 -19.12 19.95
C LEU A 149 21.87 -19.13 20.04
N LYS A 150 22.54 -18.10 19.47
CA LYS A 150 24.00 -17.96 19.55
C LYS A 150 24.53 -17.91 21.00
N ARG A 151 23.78 -17.31 21.93
CA ARG A 151 24.16 -17.29 23.35
C ARG A 151 23.97 -18.65 24.03
N HIS A 152 22.96 -19.42 23.62
CA HIS A 152 22.72 -20.76 24.14
C HIS A 152 23.81 -21.75 23.70
N ASP A 153 24.25 -21.67 22.45
CA ASP A 153 25.35 -22.53 21.94
C ASP A 153 26.67 -22.27 22.68
N ASN A 154 26.96 -21.01 23.00
CA ASN A 154 28.14 -20.65 23.80
C ASN A 154 28.01 -21.03 25.29
N SER A 155 26.79 -21.21 25.81
CA SER A 155 26.55 -21.61 27.21
C SER A 155 26.62 -23.12 27.41
N THR A 156 26.56 -23.92 26.33
CA THR A 156 26.62 -25.39 26.39
C THR A 156 28.06 -25.91 26.20
N ALA A 157 29.03 -25.02 25.92
CA ALA A 157 30.45 -25.34 25.74
C ALA A 157 31.28 -25.28 27.05
N ALA A 158 30.64 -25.26 28.22
CA ALA A 158 31.32 -25.29 29.52
C ALA A 158 30.89 -26.51 30.34
N THR A 159 31.29 -27.70 29.90
CA THR A 159 31.48 -28.83 30.82
C THR A 159 32.97 -28.93 31.11
N PRO A 160 33.44 -28.64 32.34
CA PRO A 160 34.81 -28.92 32.72
C PRO A 160 34.97 -30.44 32.89
N GLU A 161 35.87 -31.04 32.13
CA GLU A 161 36.31 -32.42 32.37
C GLU A 161 37.40 -32.38 33.47
N PRO A 162 37.21 -33.00 34.64
CA PRO A 162 38.24 -33.12 35.66
C PRO A 162 38.78 -34.56 35.67
N THR A 163 39.96 -34.78 35.09
CA THR A 163 40.67 -36.06 35.23
C THR A 163 42.14 -35.86 34.86
N ALA A 164 43.15 -36.30 35.59
CA ALA A 164 43.36 -36.65 36.98
C ALA A 164 44.88 -36.61 37.15
N THR A 165 45.34 -36.12 38.30
CA THR A 165 46.72 -36.17 38.74
C THR A 165 47.17 -37.63 38.85
N GLY A 166 48.12 -38.06 38.01
CA GLY A 166 48.78 -39.37 38.11
C GLY A 166 50.29 -39.22 38.22
N LYS A 167 50.81 -39.22 39.46
CA LYS A 167 52.24 -39.31 39.76
C LYS A 167 52.80 -40.70 39.40
N ALA A 168 54.05 -40.68 38.90
CA ALA A 168 55.13 -41.67 39.08
C ALA A 168 54.95 -43.11 38.56
N ASN A 169 55.87 -43.57 37.68
CA ASN A 169 56.87 -44.57 38.06
C ASN A 169 58.01 -44.72 37.03
N LYS A 170 59.14 -45.14 37.57
CA LYS A 170 60.51 -45.38 37.12
C LYS A 170 60.65 -46.59 36.18
N ASN A 171 61.47 -46.47 35.12
CA ASN A 171 62.63 -47.35 34.85
C ASN A 171 63.48 -46.80 33.71
#